data_AF-A0A1Y0HAA6-F1
#
_entry.id   AF-A0A1Y0HAA6-F1
#
_cell.length_a   1.000
_cell.length_b   1.000
_cell.length_c   1.000
_cell.angle_alpha   90.00
_cell.angle_beta   90.00
_cell.angle_gamma   90.00
#
_symmetry.space_group_name_H-M   'P 1'
#
loop_
_entity.id
_entity.type
_entity.pdbx_description
1 polymer ?
#
loop_
_entity_poly.entity_id
_entity_poly.type
_entity_poly.pdbx_seq_one_letter_code
_entity_poly.pdbx_strand_id
1 'polypeptide(L)'
;MRSRLTQVQLKQGATVLRTTGYDWDNADQITSQTVNGVTTNYGYDLAGQLTSEVRTGYNVAYTYDANGNRLSKTVNGVAECYTYDLADKMQTAWAKSYTYYAAGRTVGINAPGIRGAELNGR
;
A
#
# COMPACT_ATOMS: atom_id res chain seq x y z
N MET A 1 30.74 -1.38 7.18
CA MET A 1 29.68 -0.36 7.07
C MET A 1 28.87 -0.70 5.82
N ARG A 2 27.57 -0.96 5.93
CA ARG A 2 26.72 -1.11 4.74
C ARG A 2 26.45 0.30 4.20
N SER A 3 26.86 0.58 2.97
CA SER A 3 26.55 1.84 2.30
C SER A 3 25.09 1.79 1.87
N ARG A 4 24.30 2.81 2.23
CA ARG A 4 22.90 2.94 1.82
C ARG A 4 22.76 4.00 0.74
N LEU A 5 21.90 3.73 -0.22
CA LEU A 5 21.61 4.65 -1.30
C LEU A 5 20.77 5.81 -0.77
N THR A 6 21.33 7.01 -0.76
CA THR A 6 20.64 8.22 -0.29
C THR A 6 20.00 9.01 -1.43
N GLN A 7 20.45 8.80 -2.67
CA GLN A 7 19.90 9.50 -3.83
C GLN A 7 20.13 8.74 -5.15
N VAL A 8 19.14 8.84 -6.05
CA VAL A 8 19.22 8.40 -7.45
C VAL A 8 18.73 9.52 -8.36
N GLN A 9 19.38 9.65 -9.53
CA GLN A 9 18.93 10.53 -10.60
C GLN A 9 18.63 9.73 -11.87
N LEU A 10 17.45 9.94 -12.45
CA LEU A 10 17.15 9.54 -13.83
C LEU A 10 17.57 10.67 -14.75
N LYS A 11 18.41 10.37 -15.76
CA LYS A 11 18.91 11.37 -16.72
C LYS A 11 18.63 10.96 -18.15
N GLN A 12 18.45 11.94 -19.03
CA GLN A 12 18.51 11.79 -20.48
C GLN A 12 19.66 12.67 -20.97
N GLY A 13 20.80 12.06 -21.28
CA GLY A 13 22.05 12.80 -21.50
C GLY A 13 22.47 13.58 -20.25
N ALA A 14 22.72 14.88 -20.40
CA ALA A 14 23.05 15.76 -19.28
C ALA A 14 21.82 16.21 -18.46
N THR A 15 20.61 16.07 -19.01
CA THR A 15 19.37 16.55 -18.37
C THR A 15 18.92 15.57 -17.29
N VAL A 16 18.68 16.08 -16.08
CA VAL A 16 18.04 15.30 -15.00
C VAL A 16 16.53 15.33 -15.18
N LEU A 17 15.93 14.15 -15.39
CA LEU A 17 14.48 13.96 -15.51
C LEU A 17 13.81 13.77 -14.15
N ARG A 18 14.52 13.16 -13.19
CA ARG A 18 14.00 12.88 -11.86
C ARG A 18 15.13 12.76 -10.85
N THR A 19 14.97 13.37 -9.68
CA THR A 19 15.82 13.11 -8.51
C THR A 19 14.97 12.45 -7.44
N THR A 20 15.46 11.34 -6.89
CA THR A 20 14.82 10.62 -5.78
C THR A 20 15.80 10.51 -4.62
N GLY A 21 15.46 11.08 -3.46
CA GLY A 21 16.22 10.94 -2.21
C GLY A 21 15.58 9.93 -1.26
N TYR A 22 16.37 9.35 -0.35
CA TYR A 22 15.95 8.34 0.62
C TYR A 22 16.58 8.55 1.99
N ASP A 23 15.75 8.47 3.03
CA ASP A 23 16.18 8.32 4.42
C ASP A 23 15.86 6.91 4.92
N TRP A 24 16.68 6.38 5.82
CA TRP A 24 16.63 4.99 6.26
C TRP A 24 16.68 4.89 7.78
N ASP A 25 15.95 3.95 8.37
CA ASP A 25 16.07 3.60 9.78
C ASP A 25 17.19 2.57 10.03
N ASN A 26 17.37 2.15 11.29
CA ASN A 26 18.39 1.15 11.64
C ASN A 26 18.07 -0.27 11.16
N ALA A 27 16.83 -0.53 10.74
CA ALA A 27 16.37 -1.82 10.22
C ALA A 27 16.51 -1.93 8.68
N ASP A 28 17.23 -0.99 8.04
CA ASP A 28 17.38 -0.91 6.58
C ASP A 28 16.04 -0.66 5.85
N GLN A 29 15.09 0.03 6.50
CA GLN A 29 13.79 0.41 5.92
C GLN A 29 13.79 1.89 5.54
N ILE A 30 13.15 2.24 4.42
CA ILE A 30 13.07 3.63 3.93
C ILE A 30 12.03 4.39 4.74
N THR A 31 12.42 5.35 5.56
CA THR A 31 11.50 6.17 6.37
C THR A 31 11.05 7.44 5.65
N SER A 32 11.78 7.88 4.63
CA SER A 32 11.39 9.01 3.79
C SER A 32 11.85 8.83 2.35
N GLN A 33 11.02 9.22 1.40
CA GLN A 33 11.37 9.34 -0.02
C GLN A 33 10.98 10.72 -0.54
N THR A 34 11.94 11.44 -1.11
CA THR A 34 11.69 12.71 -1.78
C THR A 34 11.85 12.57 -3.28
N VAL A 35 10.75 12.69 -4.04
CA VAL A 35 10.77 12.67 -5.51
C VAL A 35 10.49 14.08 -6.03
N ASN A 36 11.46 14.67 -6.74
CA ASN A 36 11.33 16.00 -7.33
C ASN A 36 10.80 17.06 -6.33
N GLY A 37 11.25 17.00 -5.08
CA GLY A 37 10.86 17.93 -4.00
C GLY A 37 9.60 17.54 -3.23
N VAL A 38 8.87 16.50 -3.65
CA VAL A 38 7.72 15.97 -2.90
C VAL A 38 8.17 14.84 -2.00
N THR A 39 8.05 15.04 -0.68
CA THR A 39 8.43 14.06 0.34
C THR A 39 7.24 13.20 0.76
N THR A 40 7.46 11.89 0.78
CA THR A 40 6.57 10.90 1.39
C THR A 40 7.30 10.24 2.56
N ASN A 41 6.69 10.28 3.74
CA ASN A 41 7.21 9.62 4.94
C ASN A 41 6.51 8.28 5.14
N TYR A 42 7.28 7.30 5.60
CA TYR A 42 6.85 5.94 5.82
C TYR A 42 7.01 5.56 7.28
N GLY A 43 6.01 4.83 7.80
CA GLY A 43 6.03 4.26 9.15
C GLY A 43 5.90 2.76 9.07
N TYR A 44 6.53 2.05 10.01
CA TYR A 44 6.56 0.60 10.05
C TYR A 44 6.26 0.07 11.45
N ASP A 45 5.70 -1.13 11.53
CA ASP A 45 5.61 -1.87 12.79
C ASP A 45 6.90 -2.65 13.08
N LEU A 46 6.91 -3.36 14.22
CA LEU A 46 8.06 -4.16 14.65
C LEU A 46 8.37 -5.35 13.73
N ALA A 47 7.40 -5.79 12.93
CA ALA A 47 7.59 -6.84 11.92
C ALA A 47 8.09 -6.26 10.58
N GLY A 48 8.30 -4.94 10.49
CA GLY A 48 8.73 -4.26 9.27
C GLY A 48 7.61 -4.06 8.25
N GLN A 49 6.35 -4.19 8.67
CA GLN A 49 5.19 -3.97 7.81
C GLN A 49 4.86 -2.48 7.76
N LEU A 50 4.57 -1.97 6.57
CA LEU A 50 4.26 -0.56 6.36
C LEU A 50 2.93 -0.19 7.03
N THR A 51 2.95 0.69 8.02
CA THR A 51 1.77 1.15 8.77
C THR A 51 1.28 2.52 8.31
N SER A 52 2.14 3.34 7.68
CA SER A 52 1.72 4.65 7.19
C SER A 52 2.49 5.13 5.97
N GLU A 53 1.80 5.86 5.09
CA GLU A 53 2.38 6.67 4.00
C GLU A 53 1.82 8.09 4.11
N VAL A 54 2.67 9.09 4.30
CA VAL A 54 2.22 10.48 4.51
C VAL A 54 2.97 11.43 3.60
N ARG A 55 2.21 12.15 2.77
CA ARG A 55 2.67 13.33 2.02
C ARG A 55 1.56 14.37 1.97
N THR A 56 1.87 15.59 1.54
CA THR A 56 0.87 16.66 1.42
C THR A 56 -0.35 16.21 0.60
N GLY A 57 -1.54 16.28 1.19
CA GLY A 57 -2.81 15.89 0.56
C GLY A 57 -3.05 14.38 0.42
N TYR A 58 -2.16 13.54 0.95
CA TYR A 58 -2.27 12.09 0.85
C TYR A 58 -1.72 11.40 2.10
N ASN A 59 -2.63 10.86 2.90
CA ASN A 59 -2.34 10.07 4.08
C ASN A 59 -2.94 8.67 3.95
N VAL A 60 -2.12 7.65 4.16
CA VAL A 60 -2.55 6.26 4.19
C VAL A 60 -2.16 5.65 5.52
N ALA A 61 -3.07 4.91 6.13
CA ALA A 61 -2.81 4.08 7.31
C ALA A 61 -3.15 2.63 7.00
N TYR A 62 -2.34 1.70 7.49
CA TYR A 62 -2.54 0.26 7.33
C TYR A 62 -2.57 -0.43 8.70
N THR A 63 -3.37 -1.49 8.79
CA THR A 63 -3.36 -2.40 9.95
C THR A 63 -3.25 -3.84 9.50
N TYR A 64 -2.74 -4.69 10.39
CA TYR A 64 -2.41 -6.07 10.11
C TYR A 64 -2.85 -6.97 11.26
N ASP A 65 -3.19 -8.22 10.96
CA ASP A 65 -3.35 -9.26 11.97
C ASP A 65 -1.98 -9.84 12.37
N ALA A 66 -1.99 -10.82 13.29
CA ALA A 66 -0.77 -11.45 13.79
C ALA A 66 -0.03 -12.28 12.73
N ASN A 67 -0.70 -12.70 11.65
CA ASN A 67 -0.11 -13.45 10.54
C ASN A 67 0.46 -12.50 9.46
N GLY A 68 0.26 -11.19 9.62
CA GLY A 68 0.67 -10.18 8.65
C GLY A 68 -0.33 -9.97 7.50
N ASN A 69 -1.55 -10.46 7.63
CA ASN A 69 -2.60 -10.14 6.68
C ASN A 69 -3.11 -8.72 6.95
N ARG A 70 -3.21 -7.90 5.91
CA ARG A 70 -3.69 -6.52 6.05
C ARG A 70 -5.18 -6.52 6.39
N LEU A 71 -5.54 -5.99 7.56
CA LEU A 71 -6.92 -5.83 8.02
C LEU A 71 -7.59 -4.55 7.52
N SER A 72 -6.82 -3.47 7.34
CA SER A 72 -7.36 -2.23 6.78
C SER A 72 -6.34 -1.41 5.98
N LYS A 73 -6.87 -0.58 5.08
CA LYS A 73 -6.19 0.49 4.37
C LYS A 73 -7.07 1.73 4.40
N THR A 74 -6.64 2.76 5.11
CA THR A 74 -7.38 4.02 5.21
C THR A 74 -6.69 5.11 4.42
N VAL A 75 -7.29 5.56 3.32
CA VAL A 75 -6.77 6.65 2.48
C VAL A 75 -7.57 7.91 2.76
N ASN A 76 -6.93 8.97 3.27
CA ASN A 76 -7.56 10.25 3.56
C ASN A 76 -8.87 10.12 4.38
N GLY A 77 -8.89 9.18 5.33
CA GLY A 77 -10.04 8.90 6.20
C GLY A 77 -11.05 7.87 5.66
N VAL A 78 -10.91 7.41 4.41
CA VAL A 78 -11.78 6.38 3.82
C VAL A 78 -11.13 5.01 3.98
N ALA A 79 -11.77 4.11 4.75
CA ALA A 79 -11.16 2.89 5.27
C ALA A 79 -11.58 1.60 4.55
N GLU A 80 -10.77 1.08 3.63
CA GLU A 80 -10.96 -0.26 3.07
C GLU A 80 -10.61 -1.35 4.10
N CYS A 81 -11.58 -2.17 4.49
CA CYS A 81 -11.37 -3.29 5.42
C CYS A 81 -11.28 -4.63 4.68
N TYR A 82 -10.49 -5.56 5.20
CA TYR A 82 -10.30 -6.90 4.67
C TYR A 82 -10.49 -7.93 5.77
N THR A 83 -11.03 -9.10 5.42
CA THR A 83 -11.16 -10.24 6.34
C THR A 83 -10.55 -11.48 5.70
N TYR A 84 -10.12 -12.41 6.54
CA TYR A 84 -9.44 -13.64 6.12
C TYR A 84 -10.03 -14.81 6.89
N ASP A 85 -9.98 -16.00 6.30
CA ASP A 85 -10.25 -17.24 7.02
C ASP A 85 -9.00 -17.73 7.78
N LEU A 86 -9.15 -18.83 8.51
CA LEU A 86 -8.07 -19.44 9.31
C LEU A 86 -6.90 -19.99 8.48
N ALA A 87 -7.06 -20.04 7.15
CA ALA A 87 -6.00 -20.46 6.21
C ALA A 87 -5.41 -19.25 5.46
N ASP A 88 -5.57 -18.04 6.01
CA ASP A 88 -5.09 -16.76 5.48
C ASP A 88 -5.65 -16.42 4.07
N LYS A 89 -6.82 -16.95 3.71
CA LYS A 89 -7.48 -16.61 2.44
C LYS A 89 -8.44 -15.44 2.65
N MET A 90 -8.29 -14.41 1.83
CA MET A 90 -9.06 -13.16 1.91
C MET A 90 -10.55 -13.38 1.60
N GLN A 91 -11.42 -13.31 2.60
CA GLN A 91 -12.86 -13.45 2.46
C GLN A 91 -13.54 -12.15 1.98
N THR A 92 -13.03 -10.98 2.35
CA THR A 92 -13.57 -9.70 1.88
C THR A 92 -12.48 -8.68 1.54
N ALA A 93 -12.77 -7.82 0.59
CA ALA A 93 -12.02 -6.60 0.31
C ALA A 93 -13.00 -5.44 0.11
N TRP A 94 -13.10 -4.56 1.11
CA TRP A 94 -14.14 -3.53 1.18
C TRP A 94 -15.53 -4.17 0.99
N ALA A 95 -16.37 -3.63 0.10
CA ALA A 95 -17.70 -4.15 -0.21
C ALA A 95 -17.67 -5.50 -0.96
N LYS A 96 -16.53 -5.98 -1.46
CA LYS A 96 -16.44 -7.23 -2.24
C LYS A 96 -16.25 -8.42 -1.32
N SER A 97 -16.98 -9.50 -1.56
CA SER A 97 -16.80 -10.80 -0.90
C SER A 97 -16.23 -11.83 -1.86
N TYR A 98 -15.38 -12.70 -1.35
CA TYR A 98 -14.69 -13.77 -2.07
C TYR A 98 -15.01 -15.10 -1.40
N THR A 99 -15.43 -16.08 -2.19
CA THR A 99 -15.69 -17.45 -1.71
C THR A 99 -14.66 -18.40 -2.30
N TYR A 100 -14.05 -19.23 -1.45
CA TYR A 100 -13.08 -20.27 -1.83
C TYR A 100 -13.67 -21.64 -1.52
N TYR A 101 -13.88 -22.47 -2.55
CA TYR A 101 -14.26 -23.88 -2.38
C TYR A 101 -13.01 -24.73 -2.19
N ALA A 102 -13.09 -25.75 -1.32
CA ALA A 102 -11.99 -26.67 -1.07
C ALA A 102 -11.62 -27.46 -2.34
N ALA A 103 -10.31 -27.70 -2.53
CA ALA A 103 -9.69 -28.44 -3.63
C ALA A 103 -9.83 -27.84 -5.04
N GLY A 104 -9.16 -26.70 -5.28
CA GLY A 104 -8.71 -26.27 -6.61
C GLY A 104 -9.79 -25.72 -7.55
N ARG A 105 -9.74 -24.39 -7.78
CA ARG A 105 -10.55 -23.59 -8.74
C ARG A 105 -12.00 -23.39 -8.29
N THR A 106 -12.46 -22.20 -7.93
CA THR A 106 -12.42 -20.88 -8.60
C THR A 106 -12.80 -19.82 -7.55
N VAL A 107 -12.39 -18.57 -7.76
CA VAL A 107 -12.83 -17.45 -6.90
C VAL A 107 -14.22 -17.02 -7.33
N GLY A 108 -15.24 -17.26 -6.50
CA GLY A 108 -16.55 -16.64 -6.67
C GLY A 108 -16.52 -15.23 -6.08
N ILE A 109 -16.46 -14.20 -6.93
CA ILE A 109 -16.55 -12.80 -6.48
C ILE A 109 -18.04 -12.45 -6.36
N ASN A 110 -18.51 -12.21 -5.13
CA ASN A 110 -19.80 -11.59 -4.90
C ASN A 110 -19.56 -10.11 -4.56
N ALA A 111 -19.82 -9.23 -5.52
CA ALA A 111 -19.84 -7.79 -5.29
C ALA A 111 -21.31 -7.35 -5.16
N PRO A 112 -21.79 -6.92 -3.98
CA PRO A 112 -23.04 -6.18 -3.90
C PRO A 112 -22.87 -4.95 -4.80
N GLY A 113 -23.75 -4.84 -5.80
CA GLY A 113 -23.62 -3.85 -6.87
C GLY A 113 -23.39 -2.45 -6.31
N ILE A 114 -22.22 -1.87 -6.59
CA ILE A 114 -21.98 -0.45 -6.40
C ILE A 114 -22.81 0.25 -7.48
N ARG A 115 -24.08 0.55 -7.19
CA ARG A 115 -24.75 1.65 -7.90
C ARG A 115 -24.09 2.93 -7.40
N GLY A 116 -23.41 3.63 -8.29
CA GLY A 116 -22.91 4.98 -8.01
C GLY A 116 -21.42 5.20 -8.28
N ALA A 117 -20.92 4.74 -9.42
CA ALA A 117 -19.87 5.47 -10.12
C ALA A 117 -20.39 5.70 -11.53
N GLU A 118 -21.04 6.85 -11.72
CA GLU A 118 -21.50 7.30 -13.03
C GLU A 118 -20.29 7.36 -13.98
N LEU A 119 -20.37 6.57 -15.04
CA LEU A 119 -19.49 6.68 -16.20
C LEU A 119 -19.91 7.96 -16.94
N ASN A 120 -19.23 9.07 -16.68
CA ASN A 120 -19.32 10.23 -17.57
C ASN A 120 -18.66 9.87 -18.90
N GLY A 121 -19.48 9.81 -19.96
CA GLY A 121 -18.99 9.53 -21.30
C GLY A 121 -20.06 9.55 -22.38
N ARG A 122 -20.72 10.70 -22.58
CA ARG A 122 -20.84 11.45 -23.85
C ARG A 122 -21.94 12.50 -23.78
#